data_AF-A0A965KD57-F1
#
_entry.id   AF-A0A965KD57-F1
#
_cell.length_a   1.000
_cell.length_b   1.000
_cell.length_c   1.000
_cell.angle_alpha   90.00
_cell.angle_beta   90.00
_cell.angle_gamma   90.00
#
_symmetry.space_group_name_H-M   'P 1'
#
loop_
_entity.id
_entity.type
_entity.pdbx_description
1 polymer ?
#
loop_
_entity_poly.entity_id
_entity_poly.type
_entity_poly.pdbx_seq_one_letter_code
_entity_poly.pdbx_strand_id
1 'polypeptide(L)'
;MSEQKQKLLRERSTDEPSTPPLAQIGLGGMLRHLLRRLISTRGLVLSLLIHLMLMVVAIIWVISNTSEKNPKQGEFSATATGSGGGAAGERAKILEHNLQQKKQKALAKKVSRISSKNLNAQVVLPDLKSNALSIDAMASKLGGSSSKGFGGGSGGGIGAGKGVGVGNARNFVGKPVMGAHIVATKVAVFMDASKSMGRYLDRVESEIRKQFPSADVFMYSGIWTNVKDDVIIGGSRYKGSTGRSGAPPVKFTDPEKLTANGKRIFKQYDDNFKTGCVGAWIDIMRNERAYDGLVIFSDFQDGVTQYRSPKGDKSASYSTRDATIVYCDSVRSRLPTDDRKPAEKRWEEELVNAFAAAKSGRGPRLYLFSTEVEPQPIFARCVAASGGQSKMVEWLRSGGNPPPDADDITIGKPTVVKGPLGDLTPAGVRAMR
;
A
#
# COMPACT_ATOMS: atom_id res chain seq x y z
N MET A 1 -31.64 31.17 79.77
CA MET A 1 -30.70 31.34 78.64
C MET A 1 -30.37 32.83 78.58
N SER A 2 -29.16 33.22 78.97
CA SER A 2 -28.82 34.62 79.26
C SER A 2 -28.67 35.48 78.01
N GLU A 3 -29.04 36.76 78.10
CA GLU A 3 -28.93 37.78 77.04
C GLU A 3 -27.52 37.89 76.42
N GLN A 4 -26.48 37.46 77.15
CA GLN A 4 -25.11 37.37 76.63
C GLN A 4 -24.96 36.39 75.45
N LYS A 5 -25.75 35.30 75.40
CA LYS A 5 -25.70 34.35 74.28
C LYS A 5 -26.39 34.89 73.01
N GLN A 6 -27.40 35.76 73.15
CA GLN A 6 -28.03 36.40 71.99
C GLN A 6 -27.18 37.55 71.44
N LYS A 7 -26.45 38.28 72.29
CA LYS A 7 -25.52 39.32 71.84
C LYS A 7 -24.32 38.75 71.05
N LEU A 8 -23.76 37.63 71.50
CA LEU A 8 -22.66 36.92 70.80
C LEU A 8 -23.08 36.28 69.47
N LEU A 9 -24.36 35.93 69.29
CA LEU A 9 -24.87 35.38 68.03
C LEU A 9 -25.25 36.48 67.02
N ARG A 10 -25.49 37.71 67.48
CA ARG A 10 -25.81 38.86 66.61
C ARG A 10 -24.57 39.59 66.09
N GLU A 11 -23.47 39.58 66.85
CA GLU A 11 -22.19 40.14 66.39
C GLU A 11 -21.44 39.24 65.39
N ARG A 12 -21.77 37.94 65.30
CA ARG A 12 -21.11 37.02 64.36
C ARG A 12 -21.68 37.05 62.93
N SER A 13 -22.75 37.81 62.66
CA SER A 13 -23.42 37.79 61.35
C SER A 13 -23.14 39.00 60.45
N THR A 14 -22.20 39.88 60.82
CA THR A 14 -21.87 41.08 60.01
C THR A 14 -20.39 41.23 59.66
N ASP A 15 -19.56 40.22 59.93
CA ASP A 15 -18.21 40.21 59.38
C ASP A 15 -18.25 39.73 57.93
N GLU A 16 -18.36 40.68 57.00
CA GLU A 16 -17.74 40.52 55.69
C GLU A 16 -16.32 39.97 55.89
N PRO A 17 -15.85 39.02 55.05
CA PRO A 17 -14.45 38.63 55.07
C PRO A 17 -13.62 39.86 54.67
N SER A 18 -13.09 40.54 55.68
CA SER A 18 -12.15 41.64 55.57
C SER A 18 -11.02 41.22 54.62
N THR A 19 -10.97 41.84 53.46
CA THR A 19 -9.81 41.78 52.58
C THR A 19 -8.63 42.35 53.36
N PRO A 20 -7.57 41.58 53.62
CA PRO A 20 -6.38 42.15 54.23
C PRO A 20 -5.79 43.20 53.27
N PRO A 21 -5.25 44.33 53.77
CA PRO A 21 -4.60 45.31 52.91
C PRO A 21 -3.46 44.62 52.16
N LEU A 22 -3.29 44.96 50.88
CA LEU A 22 -2.33 44.37 49.91
C LEU A 22 -0.84 44.43 50.35
N ALA A 23 -0.53 44.94 51.54
CA ALA A 23 0.82 45.12 52.06
C ALA A 23 1.39 43.92 52.84
N GLN A 24 0.65 42.83 53.06
CA GLN A 24 1.16 41.65 53.79
C GLN A 24 0.98 40.30 53.09
N ILE A 25 0.78 40.30 51.77
CA ILE A 25 0.65 39.06 50.99
C ILE A 25 1.90 38.89 50.14
N GLY A 26 2.80 37.99 50.53
CA GLY A 26 3.94 37.60 49.69
C GLY A 26 3.49 37.08 48.31
N LEU A 27 4.39 37.09 47.33
CA LEU A 27 4.16 36.79 45.91
C LEU A 27 3.24 35.57 45.66
N GLY A 28 3.36 34.52 46.48
CA GLY A 28 2.56 33.30 46.39
C GLY A 28 1.10 33.42 46.86
N GLY A 29 0.74 34.40 47.69
CA GLY A 29 -0.66 34.67 48.05
C GLY A 29 -1.38 35.50 46.99
N MET A 30 -0.67 36.44 46.36
CA MET A 30 -1.19 37.25 45.26
C MET A 30 -1.49 36.38 44.02
N LEU A 31 -0.61 35.42 43.72
CA LEU A 31 -0.81 34.44 42.64
C LEU A 31 -2.02 33.52 42.89
N ARG A 32 -2.23 33.07 44.14
CA ARG A 32 -3.39 32.24 44.52
C ARG A 32 -4.71 33.01 44.44
N HIS A 33 -4.71 34.30 44.75
CA HIS A 33 -5.90 35.14 44.65
C HIS A 33 -6.26 35.48 43.19
N LEU A 34 -5.25 35.65 42.32
CA LEU A 34 -5.40 35.78 40.87
C LEU A 34 -5.91 34.48 40.22
N LEU A 35 -5.32 33.33 40.56
CA LEU A 35 -5.79 32.02 40.06
C LEU A 35 -7.24 31.73 40.47
N ARG A 36 -7.65 32.08 41.70
CA ARG A 36 -9.04 31.91 42.14
C ARG A 36 -10.03 32.80 41.38
N ARG A 37 -9.61 33.99 40.93
CA ARG A 37 -10.44 34.85 40.07
C ARG A 37 -10.45 34.41 38.60
N LEU A 38 -9.38 33.79 38.12
CA LEU A 38 -9.28 33.23 36.76
C LEU A 38 -10.06 31.90 36.60
N ILE A 39 -10.21 31.12 37.67
CA ILE A 39 -11.00 29.87 37.72
C ILE A 39 -12.47 30.14 38.13
N SER A 40 -12.91 31.40 38.03
CA SER A 40 -14.34 31.74 38.09
C SER A 40 -15.05 31.20 36.84
N THR A 41 -16.32 30.78 36.99
CA THR A 41 -17.20 30.36 35.88
C THR A 41 -17.23 31.33 34.71
N ARG A 42 -16.91 32.62 34.95
CA ARG A 42 -16.76 33.64 33.89
C ARG A 42 -15.55 33.41 32.98
N GLY A 43 -14.44 32.88 33.49
CA GLY A 43 -13.23 32.58 32.71
C GLY A 43 -13.41 31.35 31.80
N LEU A 44 -14.13 30.34 32.28
CA LEU A 44 -14.49 29.16 31.49
C LEU A 44 -15.39 29.53 30.31
N VAL A 45 -16.44 30.32 30.56
CA VAL A 45 -17.38 30.78 29.51
C VAL A 45 -16.65 31.62 28.47
N LEU A 46 -15.76 32.53 28.90
CA LEU A 46 -14.96 33.34 27.97
C LEU A 46 -14.01 32.49 27.13
N SER A 47 -13.37 31.47 27.72
CA SER A 47 -12.50 30.54 27.00
C SER A 47 -13.26 29.74 25.94
N LEU A 48 -14.45 29.23 26.28
CA LEU A 48 -15.35 28.53 25.35
C LEU A 48 -15.82 29.44 24.21
N LEU A 49 -16.15 30.70 24.50
CA LEU A 49 -16.56 31.68 23.49
C LEU A 49 -15.44 31.98 22.49
N ILE A 50 -14.21 32.15 22.98
CA ILE A 50 -13.04 32.39 22.12
C ILE A 50 -12.75 31.17 21.24
N HIS A 51 -12.82 29.96 21.79
CA HIS A 51 -12.61 28.74 21.00
C HIS A 51 -13.69 28.55 19.94
N LEU A 52 -14.95 28.83 20.26
CA LEU A 52 -16.06 28.74 19.30
C LEU A 52 -15.89 29.79 18.19
N MET A 53 -15.46 31.00 18.54
CA MET A 53 -15.18 32.07 17.58
C MET A 53 -14.01 31.70 16.64
N LEU A 54 -12.91 31.16 17.17
CA LEU A 54 -11.78 30.69 16.37
C LEU A 54 -12.18 29.52 15.46
N MET A 55 -13.04 28.62 15.91
CA MET A 55 -13.56 27.52 15.10
C MET A 55 -14.38 28.04 13.91
N VAL A 56 -15.25 29.03 14.14
CA VAL A 56 -16.04 29.67 13.06
C VAL A 56 -15.14 30.39 12.07
N VAL A 57 -14.15 31.15 12.53
CA VAL A 57 -13.17 31.82 11.66
C VAL A 57 -12.39 30.80 10.82
N ALA A 58 -11.96 29.68 11.41
CA ALA A 58 -11.27 28.63 10.68
C ALA A 58 -12.15 27.95 9.62
N ILE A 59 -13.44 27.72 9.91
CA ILE A 59 -14.40 27.18 8.94
C ILE A 59 -14.61 28.16 7.78
N ILE A 60 -14.83 29.45 8.08
CA ILE A 60 -14.99 30.49 7.05
C ILE A 60 -13.72 30.60 6.20
N TRP A 61 -12.55 30.55 6.82
CA TRP A 61 -11.27 30.59 6.12
C TRP A 61 -11.11 29.39 5.18
N VAL A 62 -11.45 28.17 5.62
CA VAL A 62 -11.43 26.98 4.76
C VAL A 62 -12.40 27.11 3.59
N ILE A 63 -13.64 27.58 3.82
CA ILE A 63 -14.65 27.75 2.76
C ILE A 63 -14.23 28.85 1.77
N SER A 64 -13.71 29.97 2.26
CA SER A 64 -13.22 31.08 1.42
C SER A 64 -12.01 30.65 0.59
N ASN A 65 -11.06 29.93 1.20
CA ASN A 65 -9.85 29.47 0.50
C ASN A 65 -10.10 28.26 -0.41
N THR A 66 -11.28 27.63 -0.32
CA THR A 66 -11.72 26.56 -1.25
C THR A 66 -12.69 27.06 -2.33
N SER A 67 -13.18 28.30 -2.26
CA SER A 67 -14.18 28.84 -3.20
C SER A 67 -13.63 29.69 -4.35
N GLU A 68 -12.31 29.95 -4.45
CA GLU A 68 -11.74 30.66 -5.60
C GLU A 68 -10.66 29.86 -6.32
N LYS A 69 -11.08 28.92 -7.18
CA LYS A 69 -10.50 28.63 -8.50
C LYS A 69 -11.58 28.06 -9.44
N ASN A 70 -12.62 28.84 -9.71
CA ASN A 70 -13.40 28.68 -10.94
C ASN A 70 -13.27 29.97 -11.74
N PRO A 71 -12.21 30.14 -12.56
CA PRO A 71 -12.29 31.13 -13.62
C PRO A 71 -13.48 30.74 -14.50
N LYS A 72 -14.45 31.65 -14.59
CA LYS A 72 -15.52 31.57 -15.58
C LYS A 72 -14.89 31.47 -16.96
N GLN A 73 -15.11 30.36 -17.65
CA GLN A 73 -15.03 30.19 -19.10
C GLN A 73 -15.83 28.91 -19.39
N GLY A 74 -16.91 28.93 -20.18
CA GLY A 74 -16.98 29.56 -21.49
C GLY A 74 -16.13 28.72 -22.44
N GLU A 75 -16.79 27.85 -23.19
CA GLU A 75 -16.23 26.99 -24.26
C GLU A 75 -15.33 25.81 -23.85
N PHE A 76 -15.95 24.63 -23.93
CA PHE A 76 -15.45 23.39 -24.53
C PHE A 76 -13.93 23.24 -24.73
N SER A 77 -13.27 22.50 -23.83
CA SER A 77 -12.12 21.68 -24.19
C SER A 77 -12.06 20.42 -23.31
N ALA A 78 -11.96 19.27 -23.98
CA ALA A 78 -11.90 17.96 -23.37
C ALA A 78 -10.52 17.71 -22.76
N THR A 79 -10.42 17.61 -21.43
CA THR A 79 -9.50 16.72 -20.67
C THR A 79 -9.66 16.94 -19.16
N ALA A 80 -9.83 15.83 -18.41
CA ALA A 80 -9.82 15.70 -16.94
C ALA A 80 -11.04 16.34 -16.21
N THR A 81 -11.75 15.74 -15.24
CA THR A 81 -11.53 14.61 -14.33
C THR A 81 -12.90 14.07 -13.87
N GLY A 82 -13.12 12.76 -13.95
CA GLY A 82 -14.22 12.08 -13.25
C GLY A 82 -13.69 11.50 -11.95
N SER A 83 -13.72 12.29 -10.88
CA SER A 83 -13.56 11.82 -9.50
C SER A 83 -14.69 10.82 -9.14
N GLY A 84 -14.35 9.87 -8.28
CA GLY A 84 -15.09 8.63 -8.08
C GLY A 84 -16.58 8.78 -7.73
N GLY A 85 -17.41 8.08 -8.50
CA GLY A 85 -18.72 7.60 -8.08
C GLY A 85 -18.70 6.07 -8.06
N GLY A 86 -18.50 5.48 -6.87
CA GLY A 86 -18.81 4.07 -6.64
C GLY A 86 -20.30 3.81 -6.85
N ALA A 87 -20.66 2.55 -7.10
CA ALA A 87 -22.00 2.08 -7.51
C ALA A 87 -23.13 2.24 -6.46
N ALA A 88 -23.14 3.31 -5.67
CA ALA A 88 -24.19 3.63 -4.70
C ALA A 88 -24.48 5.14 -4.59
N GLY A 89 -23.99 5.98 -5.51
CA GLY A 89 -24.36 7.39 -5.55
C GLY A 89 -25.77 7.59 -6.09
N GLU A 90 -26.53 8.52 -5.52
CA GLU A 90 -27.94 8.81 -5.83
C GLU A 90 -28.20 9.20 -7.30
N ARG A 91 -27.13 9.51 -8.07
CA ARG A 91 -27.16 9.72 -9.53
C ARG A 91 -27.13 8.43 -10.37
N ALA A 92 -26.75 7.27 -9.79
CA ALA A 92 -26.78 5.98 -10.50
C ALA A 92 -28.21 5.41 -10.59
N LYS A 93 -29.09 5.72 -9.63
CA LYS A 93 -30.50 5.29 -9.66
C LYS A 93 -31.34 5.98 -10.74
N ILE A 94 -30.94 7.18 -11.18
CA ILE A 94 -31.71 7.95 -12.18
C ILE A 94 -31.37 7.50 -13.62
N LEU A 95 -30.31 6.70 -13.80
CA LEU A 95 -29.88 6.18 -15.11
C LEU A 95 -30.30 4.73 -15.38
N GLU A 96 -30.94 4.04 -14.44
CA GLU A 96 -31.38 2.64 -14.63
C GLU A 96 -32.73 2.47 -15.35
N HIS A 97 -33.44 3.55 -15.71
CA HIS A 97 -34.74 3.44 -16.39
C HIS A 97 -34.81 4.14 -17.76
N ASN A 98 -33.76 4.05 -18.59
CA ASN A 98 -33.85 4.47 -20.00
C ASN A 98 -32.85 3.77 -20.95
N LEU A 99 -32.63 2.47 -20.78
CA LEU A 99 -32.01 1.61 -21.81
C LEU A 99 -32.94 0.45 -22.17
N GLN A 100 -34.14 0.80 -22.66
CA GLN A 100 -34.92 -0.13 -23.47
C GLN A 100 -34.17 -0.37 -24.79
N GLN A 101 -33.85 -1.65 -25.01
CA GLN A 101 -33.21 -2.21 -26.19
C GLN A 101 -33.93 -1.78 -27.49
N LYS A 102 -33.34 -0.86 -28.26
CA LYS A 102 -33.57 -0.82 -29.70
C LYS A 102 -32.58 -1.77 -30.39
N LYS A 103 -33.12 -2.92 -30.78
CA LYS A 103 -32.53 -3.96 -31.64
C LYS A 103 -31.70 -3.34 -32.78
N GLN A 104 -30.37 -3.39 -32.68
CA GLN A 104 -29.51 -3.25 -33.85
C GLN A 104 -29.53 -4.58 -34.60
N LYS A 105 -30.12 -4.52 -35.80
CA LYS A 105 -30.14 -5.57 -36.81
C LYS A 105 -28.72 -6.01 -37.13
N ALA A 106 -28.60 -7.31 -37.35
CA ALA A 106 -27.41 -8.03 -37.78
C ALA A 106 -26.63 -7.36 -38.92
N LEU A 107 -25.32 -7.21 -38.73
CA LEU A 107 -24.33 -7.20 -39.80
C LEU A 107 -23.22 -8.18 -39.41
N ALA A 108 -23.54 -9.47 -39.45
CA ALA A 108 -22.55 -10.53 -39.45
C ALA A 108 -21.85 -10.53 -40.82
N LYS A 109 -20.84 -9.67 -40.99
CA LYS A 109 -19.95 -9.74 -42.15
C LYS A 109 -18.94 -10.88 -41.90
N LYS A 110 -19.30 -12.06 -42.39
CA LYS A 110 -18.44 -13.24 -42.47
C LYS A 110 -17.21 -12.87 -43.32
N VAL A 111 -16.03 -12.74 -42.72
CA VAL A 111 -14.77 -12.58 -43.46
C VAL A 111 -14.30 -13.97 -43.87
N SER A 112 -14.53 -14.36 -45.12
CA SER A 112 -13.87 -15.52 -45.73
C SER A 112 -12.44 -15.13 -46.10
N ARG A 113 -11.47 -15.65 -45.36
CA ARG A 113 -10.04 -15.46 -45.64
C ARG A 113 -9.64 -16.43 -46.76
N ILE A 114 -9.48 -15.93 -47.98
CA ILE A 114 -8.88 -16.68 -49.11
C ILE A 114 -7.40 -16.30 -49.15
N SER A 115 -6.50 -17.27 -48.99
CA SER A 115 -5.06 -17.12 -49.21
C SER A 115 -4.62 -18.17 -50.21
N SER A 116 -4.16 -17.73 -51.39
CA SER A 116 -3.47 -18.59 -52.35
C SER A 116 -1.96 -18.47 -52.14
N LYS A 117 -1.26 -19.60 -52.22
CA LYS A 117 0.21 -19.67 -52.25
C LYS A 117 0.66 -20.47 -53.46
N ASN A 118 0.38 -19.97 -54.66
CA ASN A 118 1.02 -20.46 -55.88
C ASN A 118 1.03 -19.39 -56.97
N LEU A 119 2.14 -19.24 -57.70
CA LEU A 119 2.39 -18.12 -58.62
C LEU A 119 1.58 -18.15 -59.94
N ASN A 120 0.69 -19.13 -60.19
CA ASN A 120 -0.01 -19.29 -61.47
C ASN A 120 -1.49 -19.76 -61.41
N ALA A 121 -2.26 -19.43 -60.37
CA ALA A 121 -3.66 -19.88 -60.30
C ALA A 121 -4.67 -18.83 -60.81
N GLN A 122 -5.34 -19.13 -61.93
CA GLN A 122 -6.53 -18.44 -62.43
C GLN A 122 -7.73 -18.76 -61.51
N VAL A 123 -8.43 -17.74 -61.01
CA VAL A 123 -9.54 -17.88 -60.05
C VAL A 123 -10.89 -17.81 -60.78
N VAL A 124 -11.75 -18.82 -60.59
CA VAL A 124 -13.16 -18.79 -61.01
C VAL A 124 -14.04 -18.97 -59.77
N LEU A 125 -15.05 -18.10 -59.60
CA LEU A 125 -16.00 -18.11 -58.49
C LEU A 125 -17.30 -18.87 -58.89
N PRO A 126 -17.88 -19.70 -58.01
CA PRO A 126 -19.24 -20.23 -58.18
C PRO A 126 -20.34 -19.31 -57.59
N ASP A 127 -21.50 -19.25 -58.26
CA ASP A 127 -22.68 -18.44 -57.88
C ASP A 127 -23.48 -18.98 -56.67
N LEU A 128 -24.13 -18.07 -55.92
CA LEU A 128 -24.83 -18.29 -54.63
C LEU A 128 -26.32 -18.69 -54.76
N LYS A 129 -26.88 -19.43 -53.77
CA LYS A 129 -28.33 -19.42 -53.41
C LYS A 129 -28.67 -19.59 -51.90
N SER A 130 -29.42 -18.60 -51.39
CA SER A 130 -30.44 -18.42 -50.31
C SER A 130 -30.61 -19.29 -49.01
N ASN A 131 -30.51 -18.58 -47.86
CA ASN A 131 -31.26 -18.50 -46.58
C ASN A 131 -32.35 -19.50 -46.10
N ALA A 132 -32.32 -19.83 -44.79
CA ALA A 132 -33.50 -19.94 -43.88
C ALA A 132 -33.09 -19.76 -42.39
N LEU A 133 -33.97 -19.14 -41.59
CA LEU A 133 -33.78 -18.69 -40.19
C LEU A 133 -34.44 -19.61 -39.12
N SER A 134 -33.95 -19.42 -37.89
CA SER A 134 -34.25 -19.92 -36.53
C SER A 134 -35.69 -20.19 -36.05
N ILE A 135 -35.84 -21.23 -35.20
CA ILE A 135 -36.87 -21.44 -34.16
C ILE A 135 -36.16 -21.98 -32.89
N ASP A 136 -36.68 -21.68 -31.70
CA ASP A 136 -36.28 -22.16 -30.36
C ASP A 136 -35.21 -21.40 -29.57
N ALA A 137 -35.59 -20.17 -29.19
CA ALA A 137 -35.30 -19.67 -27.86
C ALA A 137 -36.56 -19.82 -26.98
N MET A 138 -36.36 -20.12 -25.68
CA MET A 138 -37.28 -19.85 -24.55
C MET A 138 -38.16 -21.01 -24.00
N ALA A 139 -37.57 -21.84 -23.13
CA ALA A 139 -38.19 -22.53 -21.98
C ALA A 139 -37.03 -23.15 -21.16
N SER A 140 -36.91 -23.17 -19.84
CA SER A 140 -37.67 -22.66 -18.71
C SER A 140 -36.73 -22.71 -17.48
N LYS A 141 -37.06 -21.94 -16.44
CA LYS A 141 -36.45 -21.88 -15.11
C LYS A 141 -36.36 -23.26 -14.41
N LEU A 142 -35.32 -23.52 -13.59
CA LEU A 142 -35.46 -24.15 -12.25
C LEU A 142 -34.16 -24.13 -11.40
N GLY A 143 -34.29 -23.67 -10.13
CA GLY A 143 -33.54 -24.02 -8.88
C GLY A 143 -32.01 -23.81 -8.79
N GLY A 144 -31.40 -23.27 -7.73
CA GLY A 144 -31.83 -23.00 -6.36
C GLY A 144 -30.85 -23.57 -5.30
N SER A 145 -29.89 -22.75 -4.85
CA SER A 145 -29.30 -22.60 -3.49
C SER A 145 -28.64 -23.74 -2.67
N SER A 146 -27.54 -23.36 -1.98
CA SER A 146 -26.94 -23.87 -0.71
C SER A 146 -26.10 -25.17 -0.76
N SER A 147 -25.06 -25.44 0.04
CA SER A 147 -24.16 -24.71 0.96
C SER A 147 -23.03 -25.68 1.43
N LYS A 148 -21.93 -25.14 1.98
CA LYS A 148 -20.90 -25.77 2.86
C LYS A 148 -19.96 -26.87 2.30
N GLY A 149 -18.65 -26.59 2.41
CA GLY A 149 -17.59 -27.60 2.38
C GLY A 149 -16.19 -26.97 2.38
N PHE A 150 -15.58 -26.86 3.57
CA PHE A 150 -14.14 -26.63 3.75
C PHE A 150 -13.38 -27.88 3.27
N GLY A 151 -12.30 -27.71 2.51
CA GLY A 151 -11.41 -28.81 2.13
C GLY A 151 -10.19 -28.28 1.36
N GLY A 152 -9.00 -28.49 1.93
CA GLY A 152 -7.73 -28.10 1.34
C GLY A 152 -7.41 -28.88 0.06
N GLY A 153 -6.56 -28.26 -0.78
CA GLY A 153 -6.04 -28.89 -1.98
C GLY A 153 -4.93 -28.03 -2.58
N SER A 154 -3.69 -28.44 -2.35
CA SER A 154 -2.55 -28.14 -3.21
C SER A 154 -2.89 -28.54 -4.65
N GLY A 155 -2.71 -27.64 -5.60
CA GLY A 155 -2.96 -27.91 -7.01
C GLY A 155 -2.66 -26.68 -7.86
N GLY A 156 -1.44 -26.63 -8.39
CA GLY A 156 -1.10 -25.71 -9.46
C GLY A 156 -2.00 -25.92 -10.68
N GLY A 157 -2.42 -24.82 -11.30
CA GLY A 157 -3.26 -24.85 -12.49
C GLY A 157 -3.40 -23.45 -13.08
N ILE A 158 -2.83 -23.30 -14.28
CA ILE A 158 -2.83 -22.10 -15.11
C ILE A 158 -4.21 -21.94 -15.78
N GLY A 159 -4.78 -20.73 -15.76
CA GLY A 159 -5.65 -20.25 -16.84
C GLY A 159 -7.12 -19.97 -16.52
N ALA A 160 -7.57 -18.81 -17.04
CA ALA A 160 -8.95 -18.40 -17.33
C ALA A 160 -9.85 -17.92 -16.18
N GLY A 161 -9.61 -16.67 -15.75
CA GLY A 161 -10.63 -15.61 -15.83
C GLY A 161 -11.98 -15.81 -15.15
N LYS A 162 -12.07 -15.39 -13.89
CA LYS A 162 -13.24 -14.65 -13.38
C LYS A 162 -12.86 -13.73 -12.23
N GLY A 163 -12.04 -12.72 -12.54
CA GLY A 163 -11.83 -11.57 -11.65
C GLY A 163 -13.10 -10.72 -11.60
N VAL A 164 -13.74 -10.69 -10.43
CA VAL A 164 -14.85 -9.78 -10.10
C VAL A 164 -14.38 -8.34 -10.33
N GLY A 165 -15.22 -7.56 -11.01
CA GLY A 165 -14.86 -6.35 -11.76
C GLY A 165 -14.05 -5.29 -11.02
N VAL A 166 -12.90 -4.93 -11.61
CA VAL A 166 -12.20 -3.68 -11.37
C VAL A 166 -12.61 -2.71 -12.47
N GLY A 167 -13.31 -1.63 -12.09
CA GLY A 167 -13.64 -0.54 -13.01
C GLY A 167 -12.37 0.07 -13.62
N ASN A 168 -12.39 0.26 -14.94
CA ASN A 168 -11.46 1.09 -15.73
C ASN A 168 -9.93 0.86 -15.61
N ALA A 169 -9.48 -0.37 -15.37
CA ALA A 169 -8.06 -0.75 -15.51
C ALA A 169 -7.75 -1.53 -16.81
N ARG A 170 -8.64 -1.48 -17.82
CA ARG A 170 -8.53 -2.33 -19.03
C ARG A 170 -7.31 -2.04 -19.93
N ASN A 171 -6.57 -0.95 -19.70
CA ASN A 171 -5.40 -0.58 -20.52
C ASN A 171 -4.11 -0.27 -19.73
N PHE A 172 -4.04 -0.52 -18.41
CA PHE A 172 -2.79 -0.35 -17.67
C PHE A 172 -2.02 -1.67 -17.66
N VAL A 173 -1.36 -1.98 -18.78
CA VAL A 173 -0.38 -3.07 -18.85
C VAL A 173 0.76 -2.68 -17.92
N GLY A 174 1.01 -3.48 -16.87
CA GLY A 174 2.09 -3.20 -15.93
C GLY A 174 3.44 -3.11 -16.67
N LYS A 175 4.37 -2.31 -16.16
CA LYS A 175 5.69 -2.19 -16.79
C LYS A 175 6.56 -3.39 -16.40
N PRO A 176 7.18 -4.09 -17.36
CA PRO A 176 8.02 -5.25 -17.06
C PRO A 176 9.33 -4.80 -16.42
N VAL A 177 9.56 -5.22 -15.18
CA VAL A 177 10.79 -4.96 -14.43
C VAL A 177 11.27 -6.29 -13.87
N MET A 178 12.45 -6.73 -14.32
CA MET A 178 13.13 -7.93 -13.79
C MET A 178 12.26 -9.20 -13.73
N GLY A 179 11.35 -9.38 -14.70
CA GLY A 179 10.45 -10.54 -14.76
C GLY A 179 9.19 -10.43 -13.89
N ALA A 180 8.85 -9.23 -13.40
CA ALA A 180 7.58 -8.89 -12.78
C ALA A 180 6.92 -7.71 -13.50
N HIS A 181 5.60 -7.59 -13.40
CA HIS A 181 4.83 -6.48 -13.98
C HIS A 181 4.46 -5.48 -12.90
N ILE A 182 5.11 -4.32 -12.92
CA ILE A 182 4.85 -3.23 -11.98
C ILE A 182 3.69 -2.39 -12.51
N VAL A 183 2.53 -2.53 -11.87
CA VAL A 183 1.33 -1.73 -12.11
C VAL A 183 1.37 -0.49 -11.19
N ALA A 184 2.14 0.51 -11.57
CA ALA A 184 2.27 1.79 -10.85
C ALA A 184 2.64 2.91 -11.83
N THR A 185 2.41 4.16 -11.43
CA THR A 185 2.81 5.36 -12.17
C THR A 185 4.08 5.97 -11.57
N LYS A 186 4.15 6.03 -10.24
CA LYS A 186 5.23 6.63 -9.45
C LYS A 186 5.70 5.61 -8.42
N VAL A 187 6.97 5.23 -8.55
CA VAL A 187 7.58 4.21 -7.69
C VAL A 187 8.64 4.82 -6.78
N ALA A 188 8.61 4.38 -5.52
CA ALA A 188 9.74 4.51 -4.61
C ALA A 188 10.38 3.13 -4.44
N VAL A 189 11.70 3.09 -4.45
CA VAL A 189 12.51 1.86 -4.43
C VAL A 189 13.38 1.89 -3.19
N PHE A 190 13.31 0.83 -2.39
CA PHE A 190 14.28 0.52 -1.38
C PHE A 190 15.27 -0.50 -1.95
N MET A 191 16.56 -0.18 -1.93
CA MET A 191 17.62 -1.12 -2.30
C MET A 191 18.48 -1.40 -1.09
N ASP A 192 18.57 -2.69 -0.77
CA ASP A 192 19.56 -3.19 0.17
C ASP A 192 20.95 -2.96 -0.42
N ALA A 193 21.68 -2.02 0.18
CA ALA A 193 23.05 -1.66 -0.17
C ALA A 193 24.05 -2.25 0.83
N SER A 194 23.77 -3.43 1.36
CA SER A 194 24.76 -4.22 2.08
C SER A 194 25.87 -4.74 1.16
N LYS A 195 26.95 -5.27 1.75
CA LYS A 195 28.11 -5.78 1.00
C LYS A 195 27.76 -6.92 0.03
N SER A 196 26.84 -7.81 0.39
CA SER A 196 26.40 -8.92 -0.47
C SER A 196 25.69 -8.42 -1.73
N MET A 197 25.03 -7.26 -1.63
CA MET A 197 24.17 -6.71 -2.67
C MET A 197 24.88 -5.73 -3.62
N GLY A 198 26.05 -5.22 -3.24
CA GLY A 198 26.78 -4.18 -3.98
C GLY A 198 26.93 -4.45 -5.48
N ARG A 199 27.21 -5.70 -5.87
CA ARG A 199 27.39 -6.11 -7.28
C ARG A 199 26.14 -6.00 -8.15
N TYR A 200 24.96 -5.83 -7.55
CA TYR A 200 23.69 -5.76 -8.26
C TYR A 200 23.13 -4.35 -8.41
N LEU A 201 23.58 -3.40 -7.58
CA LEU A 201 22.88 -2.14 -7.38
C LEU A 201 22.75 -1.31 -8.65
N ASP A 202 23.83 -1.12 -9.40
CA ASP A 202 23.81 -0.30 -10.61
C ASP A 202 22.95 -0.92 -11.71
N ARG A 203 23.02 -2.24 -11.86
CA ARG A 203 22.22 -2.98 -12.84
C ARG A 203 20.73 -2.89 -12.51
N VAL A 204 20.36 -3.11 -11.26
CA VAL A 204 18.96 -3.08 -10.81
C VAL A 204 18.39 -1.67 -10.86
N GLU A 205 19.16 -0.65 -10.44
CA GLU A 205 18.76 0.74 -10.58
C GLU A 205 18.51 1.09 -12.06
N SER A 206 19.38 0.63 -12.98
CA SER A 206 19.21 0.83 -14.42
C SER A 206 17.93 0.16 -14.95
N GLU A 207 17.68 -1.12 -14.63
CA GLU A 207 16.47 -1.83 -15.08
C GLU A 207 15.19 -1.16 -14.58
N ILE A 208 15.16 -0.69 -13.33
CA ILE A 208 14.01 0.04 -12.80
C ILE A 208 13.85 1.38 -13.53
N ARG A 209 14.93 2.15 -13.69
CA ARG A 209 14.86 3.49 -14.32
C ARG A 209 14.54 3.45 -15.81
N LYS A 210 14.83 2.35 -16.51
CA LYS A 210 14.35 2.15 -17.91
C LYS A 210 12.83 2.26 -17.99
N GLN A 211 12.12 1.68 -17.03
CA GLN A 211 10.65 1.69 -17.00
C GLN A 211 10.08 2.87 -16.21
N PHE A 212 10.82 3.31 -15.19
CA PHE A 212 10.44 4.38 -14.26
C PHE A 212 11.58 5.40 -14.13
N PRO A 213 11.78 6.30 -15.13
CA PRO A 213 12.90 7.25 -15.11
C PRO A 213 12.93 8.13 -13.85
N SER A 214 11.75 8.49 -13.34
CA SER A 214 11.57 9.29 -12.13
C SER A 214 11.48 8.46 -10.83
N ALA A 215 11.93 7.20 -10.82
CA ALA A 215 11.95 6.40 -9.61
C ALA A 215 12.81 7.06 -8.52
N ASP A 216 12.27 7.14 -7.31
CA ASP A 216 13.02 7.59 -6.13
C ASP A 216 13.68 6.38 -5.48
N VAL A 217 15.00 6.30 -5.55
CA VAL A 217 15.78 5.14 -5.09
C VAL A 217 16.48 5.49 -3.78
N PHE A 218 16.10 4.77 -2.72
CA PHE A 218 16.65 4.88 -1.38
C PHE A 218 17.55 3.68 -1.10
N MET A 219 18.77 3.93 -0.63
CA MET A 219 19.79 2.91 -0.39
C MET A 219 20.22 2.92 1.08
N TYR A 220 20.04 1.79 1.74
CA TYR A 220 20.41 1.56 3.15
C TYR A 220 21.04 0.17 3.27
N SER A 221 21.92 -0.02 4.27
CA SER A 221 22.55 -1.33 4.48
C SER A 221 21.57 -2.29 5.13
N GLY A 222 21.34 -3.45 4.53
CA GLY A 222 20.50 -4.54 5.06
C GLY A 222 19.00 -4.32 4.82
N ILE A 223 18.19 -5.27 5.31
CA ILE A 223 16.71 -5.18 5.27
C ILE A 223 16.02 -5.62 6.56
N TRP A 224 16.69 -5.50 7.71
CA TRP A 224 16.06 -5.92 8.95
C TRP A 224 14.78 -5.14 9.24
N THR A 225 13.83 -5.82 9.86
CA THR A 225 12.64 -5.21 10.46
C THR A 225 12.63 -5.53 11.95
N ASN A 226 13.03 -4.56 12.76
CA ASN A 226 13.02 -4.72 14.21
C ASN A 226 11.73 -4.15 14.80
N VAL A 227 11.07 -4.92 15.66
CA VAL A 227 9.81 -4.53 16.29
C VAL A 227 9.95 -4.69 17.80
N LYS A 228 9.63 -3.65 18.58
CA LYS A 228 9.51 -3.76 20.04
C LYS A 228 8.04 -3.72 20.41
N ASP A 229 7.58 -4.77 21.08
CA ASP A 229 6.17 -5.04 21.38
C ASP A 229 5.34 -5.03 20.09
N ASP A 230 4.60 -3.97 19.80
CA ASP A 230 3.80 -3.79 18.58
C ASP A 230 4.25 -2.57 17.74
N VAL A 231 5.44 -2.03 17.99
CA VAL A 231 5.96 -0.84 17.31
C VAL A 231 7.20 -1.17 16.51
N ILE A 232 7.16 -0.90 15.20
CA ILE A 232 8.32 -1.00 14.32
C ILE A 232 9.33 0.07 14.72
N ILE A 233 10.56 -0.36 15.05
CA ILE A 233 11.67 0.54 15.39
C ILE A 233 11.97 1.44 14.19
N GLY A 234 12.08 2.75 14.43
CA GLY A 234 12.24 3.76 13.37
C GLY A 234 10.97 4.06 12.54
N GLY A 235 9.88 3.33 12.72
CA GLY A 235 8.62 3.55 11.99
C GLY A 235 7.86 4.81 12.40
N SER A 236 6.67 5.00 11.84
CA SER A 236 5.79 6.16 12.06
C SER A 236 5.31 6.31 13.51
N ARG A 237 5.11 5.21 14.24
CA ARG A 237 4.72 5.21 15.66
C ARG A 237 5.90 5.25 16.62
N TYR A 238 7.13 5.12 16.12
CA TYR A 238 8.33 5.08 16.93
C TYR A 238 8.65 6.45 17.52
N LYS A 239 8.92 6.50 18.83
CA LYS A 239 9.26 7.73 19.56
C LYS A 239 10.66 7.70 20.19
N GLY A 240 11.47 6.70 19.84
CA GLY A 240 12.86 6.61 20.30
C GLY A 240 13.79 7.49 19.47
N SER A 241 15.07 7.52 19.82
CA SER A 241 16.08 8.19 19.00
C SER A 241 16.30 7.45 17.68
N THR A 242 16.56 8.22 16.63
CA THR A 242 16.87 7.77 15.26
C THR A 242 18.30 8.18 14.88
N GLY A 243 18.77 7.75 13.71
CA GLY A 243 20.12 8.06 13.21
C GLY A 243 21.19 7.06 13.64
N ARG A 244 20.88 6.14 14.55
CA ARG A 244 21.75 4.99 14.81
C ARG A 244 21.68 4.04 13.62
N SER A 245 22.76 3.94 12.85
CA SER A 245 22.88 3.01 11.73
C SER A 245 23.66 1.75 12.12
N GLY A 246 23.40 0.66 11.40
CA GLY A 246 24.31 -0.48 11.36
C GLY A 246 25.57 -0.16 10.54
N ALA A 247 26.12 -1.17 9.87
CA ALA A 247 27.22 -0.96 8.93
C ALA A 247 26.84 0.07 7.84
N PRO A 248 27.80 0.90 7.38
CA PRO A 248 27.53 1.82 6.29
C PRO A 248 27.19 1.04 5.01
N PRO A 249 26.26 1.55 4.18
CA PRO A 249 25.97 0.92 2.90
C PRO A 249 27.16 1.05 1.95
N VAL A 250 27.30 0.11 1.01
CA VAL A 250 28.31 0.17 -0.05
C VAL A 250 28.02 1.26 -1.10
N LYS A 251 26.77 1.73 -1.15
CA LYS A 251 26.32 2.85 -1.96
C LYS A 251 25.26 3.64 -1.20
N PHE A 252 25.41 4.95 -1.15
CA PHE A 252 24.49 5.84 -0.46
C PHE A 252 23.37 6.30 -1.41
N THR A 253 22.21 6.63 -0.83
CA THR A 253 21.18 7.37 -1.55
C THR A 253 21.78 8.63 -2.14
N ASP A 254 21.59 8.83 -3.45
CA ASP A 254 22.02 10.03 -4.17
C ASP A 254 20.87 11.05 -4.19
N PRO A 255 20.94 12.13 -3.39
CA PRO A 255 19.84 13.09 -3.32
C PRO A 255 19.56 13.77 -4.65
N GLU A 256 20.56 13.91 -5.53
CA GLU A 256 20.36 14.59 -6.82
C GLU A 256 19.56 13.76 -7.82
N LYS A 257 19.50 12.45 -7.61
CA LYS A 257 18.65 11.54 -8.40
C LYS A 257 17.23 11.40 -7.87
N LEU A 258 16.91 12.05 -6.74
CA LEU A 258 15.58 12.06 -6.17
C LEU A 258 14.73 13.18 -6.75
N THR A 259 13.45 12.89 -6.97
CA THR A 259 12.41 13.88 -7.24
C THR A 259 12.23 14.82 -6.05
N ALA A 260 11.49 15.92 -6.23
CA ALA A 260 11.18 16.82 -5.11
C ALA A 260 10.50 16.10 -3.92
N ASN A 261 9.66 15.09 -4.20
CA ASN A 261 9.05 14.27 -3.16
C ASN A 261 10.08 13.36 -2.48
N GLY A 262 10.93 12.69 -3.26
CA GLY A 262 12.01 11.87 -2.73
C GLY A 262 12.97 12.68 -1.85
N LYS A 263 13.38 13.87 -2.30
CA LYS A 263 14.21 14.81 -1.53
C LYS A 263 13.55 15.21 -0.20
N ARG A 264 12.24 15.50 -0.20
CA ARG A 264 11.47 15.80 1.03
C ARG A 264 11.53 14.63 2.01
N ILE A 265 11.18 13.43 1.53
CA ILE A 265 11.13 12.21 2.35
C ILE A 265 12.51 11.88 2.89
N PHE A 266 13.55 11.95 2.05
CA PHE A 266 14.93 11.74 2.47
C PHE A 266 15.31 12.72 3.58
N LYS A 267 15.10 14.02 3.38
CA LYS A 267 15.39 15.04 4.42
C LYS A 267 14.65 14.79 5.73
N GLN A 268 13.42 14.29 5.66
CA GLN A 268 12.57 14.11 6.84
C GLN A 268 12.81 12.79 7.58
N TYR A 269 13.14 11.72 6.87
CA TYR A 269 13.09 10.35 7.39
C TYR A 269 14.39 9.55 7.19
N ASP A 270 15.47 10.14 6.67
CA ASP A 270 16.73 9.42 6.47
C ASP A 270 17.24 8.74 7.75
N ASP A 271 17.16 9.43 8.89
CA ASP A 271 17.57 8.87 10.19
C ASP A 271 16.63 7.75 10.68
N ASN A 272 15.34 7.83 10.36
CA ASN A 272 14.38 6.75 10.62
C ASN A 272 14.76 5.50 9.82
N PHE A 273 15.07 5.67 8.54
CA PHE A 273 15.45 4.58 7.65
C PHE A 273 16.81 3.98 8.01
N LYS A 274 17.78 4.77 8.50
CA LYS A 274 19.03 4.22 9.07
C LYS A 274 18.79 3.35 10.30
N THR A 275 17.82 3.73 11.14
CA THR A 275 17.52 3.03 12.40
C THR A 275 16.67 1.79 12.21
N GLY A 276 15.57 1.90 11.47
CA GLY A 276 14.61 0.80 11.28
C GLY A 276 14.69 0.09 9.94
N CYS A 277 15.58 0.54 9.05
CA CYS A 277 15.82 -0.04 7.74
C CYS A 277 14.52 -0.24 6.93
N VAL A 278 14.36 -1.38 6.26
CA VAL A 278 13.18 -1.65 5.43
C VAL A 278 11.89 -1.60 6.23
N GLY A 279 11.93 -1.98 7.52
CA GLY A 279 10.77 -1.95 8.40
C GLY A 279 10.26 -0.54 8.63
N ALA A 280 11.16 0.39 8.97
CA ALA A 280 10.80 1.80 9.09
C ALA A 280 10.36 2.39 7.75
N TRP A 281 11.10 2.07 6.67
CA TRP A 281 10.81 2.57 5.34
C TRP A 281 9.41 2.16 4.89
N ILE A 282 9.03 0.89 4.97
CA ILE A 282 7.71 0.43 4.55
C ILE A 282 6.58 0.99 5.44
N ASP A 283 6.82 1.10 6.75
CA ASP A 283 5.84 1.64 7.71
C ASP A 283 5.52 3.12 7.49
N ILE A 284 6.53 3.90 7.07
CA ILE A 284 6.38 5.32 6.72
C ILE A 284 5.83 5.47 5.30
N MET A 285 6.45 4.80 4.33
CA MET A 285 6.15 4.98 2.90
C MET A 285 4.76 4.48 2.49
N ARG A 286 4.15 3.55 3.24
CA ARG A 286 2.75 3.14 2.99
C ARG A 286 1.76 4.31 3.07
N ASN A 287 2.12 5.39 3.78
CA ASN A 287 1.31 6.59 3.94
C ASN A 287 1.66 7.70 2.93
N GLU A 288 2.77 7.57 2.20
CA GLU A 288 3.22 8.57 1.22
C GLU A 288 2.40 8.47 -0.07
N ARG A 289 1.34 9.28 -0.17
CA ARG A 289 0.43 9.36 -1.32
C ARG A 289 1.09 9.73 -2.64
N ALA A 290 2.34 10.19 -2.61
CA ALA A 290 3.12 10.51 -3.79
C ALA A 290 3.45 9.27 -4.64
N TYR A 291 3.43 8.07 -4.05
CA TYR A 291 3.76 6.81 -4.72
C TYR A 291 2.56 5.87 -4.73
N ASP A 292 2.32 5.24 -5.88
CA ASP A 292 1.33 4.17 -6.06
C ASP A 292 2.01 2.79 -6.21
N GLY A 293 3.35 2.74 -6.21
CA GLY A 293 4.14 1.52 -6.10
C GLY A 293 5.33 1.68 -5.17
N LEU A 294 5.54 0.69 -4.29
CA LEU A 294 6.74 0.54 -3.48
C LEU A 294 7.49 -0.72 -3.94
N VAL A 295 8.78 -0.60 -4.18
CA VAL A 295 9.64 -1.68 -4.65
C VAL A 295 10.73 -1.93 -3.61
N ILE A 296 10.99 -3.19 -3.27
CA ILE A 296 12.09 -3.59 -2.37
C ILE A 296 12.97 -4.60 -3.11
N PHE A 297 14.28 -4.35 -3.14
CA PHE A 297 15.28 -5.25 -3.72
C PHE A 297 16.32 -5.65 -2.67
N SER A 298 16.50 -6.97 -2.45
CA SER A 298 17.42 -7.52 -1.44
C SER A 298 17.71 -9.02 -1.67
N ASP A 299 18.51 -9.63 -0.80
CA ASP A 299 18.62 -11.07 -0.60
C ASP A 299 17.62 -11.62 0.44
N PHE A 300 16.94 -10.73 1.19
CA PHE A 300 15.97 -11.03 2.25
C PHE A 300 16.48 -11.91 3.40
N GLN A 301 17.79 -11.94 3.65
CA GLN A 301 18.37 -12.79 4.71
C GLN A 301 18.10 -12.29 6.14
N ASP A 302 18.01 -10.97 6.35
CA ASP A 302 17.98 -10.36 7.68
C ASP A 302 16.64 -10.54 8.42
N GLY A 303 15.53 -10.58 7.69
CA GLY A 303 14.19 -10.82 8.22
C GLY A 303 13.66 -9.84 9.27
N VAL A 304 12.66 -10.31 9.99
CA VAL A 304 11.95 -9.64 11.07
C VAL A 304 12.45 -10.18 12.39
N THR A 305 12.78 -9.29 13.33
CA THR A 305 13.06 -9.65 14.73
C THR A 305 12.14 -8.86 15.65
N GLN A 306 11.41 -9.56 16.51
CA GLN A 306 10.46 -8.96 17.44
C GLN A 306 10.88 -9.19 18.88
N TYR A 307 10.90 -8.10 19.64
CA TYR A 307 11.31 -8.01 21.03
C TYR A 307 10.09 -7.74 21.91
N ARG A 308 10.02 -8.38 23.07
CA ARG A 308 9.03 -8.13 24.12
C ARG A 308 9.70 -7.40 25.27
N SER A 309 9.08 -6.31 25.71
CA SER A 309 9.52 -5.55 26.88
C SER A 309 9.37 -6.37 28.16
N PRO A 310 10.26 -6.17 29.16
CA PRO A 310 10.10 -6.79 30.48
C PRO A 310 8.73 -6.48 31.10
N LYS A 311 8.20 -7.42 31.88
CA LYS A 311 6.92 -7.23 32.57
C LYS A 311 7.03 -6.02 33.50
N GLY A 312 6.10 -5.07 33.37
CA GLY A 312 6.07 -3.85 34.18
C GLY A 312 6.96 -2.72 33.66
N ASP A 313 7.68 -2.93 32.55
CA ASP A 313 8.35 -1.85 31.84
C ASP A 313 7.30 -0.91 31.24
N LYS A 314 7.18 0.29 31.82
CA LYS A 314 6.38 1.40 31.30
C LYS A 314 7.23 2.40 30.52
N SER A 315 8.53 2.12 30.36
CA SER A 315 9.45 3.02 29.70
C SER A 315 9.08 3.11 28.22
N ALA A 316 8.94 4.34 27.73
CA ALA A 316 8.96 4.63 26.30
C ALA A 316 10.36 4.39 25.68
N SER A 317 11.29 3.78 26.44
CA SER A 317 12.57 3.31 25.91
C SER A 317 12.31 2.25 24.84
N TYR A 318 12.78 2.55 23.64
CA TYR A 318 12.83 1.57 22.56
C TYR A 318 14.16 0.81 22.51
N SER A 319 14.94 0.86 23.60
CA SER A 319 16.10 0.00 23.76
C SER A 319 15.68 -1.46 23.78
N THR A 320 16.35 -2.30 23.00
CA THR A 320 16.15 -3.75 22.97
C THR A 320 17.10 -4.49 23.92
N ARG A 321 17.98 -3.77 24.63
CA ARG A 321 19.05 -4.37 25.45
C ARG A 321 18.55 -5.34 26.52
N ASP A 322 17.44 -4.98 27.17
CA ASP A 322 16.87 -5.74 28.28
C ASP A 322 15.58 -6.48 27.83
N ALA A 323 15.28 -6.50 26.53
CA ALA A 323 14.08 -7.10 25.96
C ALA A 323 14.32 -8.56 25.55
N THR A 324 13.26 -9.38 25.56
CA THR A 324 13.33 -10.78 25.14
C THR A 324 12.97 -10.91 23.67
N ILE A 325 13.76 -11.61 22.86
CA ILE A 325 13.37 -11.93 21.48
C ILE A 325 12.28 -13.00 21.53
N VAL A 326 11.13 -12.72 20.91
CA VAL A 326 9.95 -13.61 20.89
C VAL A 326 9.61 -14.13 19.49
N TYR A 327 10.26 -13.57 18.47
CA TYR A 327 10.17 -14.02 17.09
C TYR A 327 11.38 -13.53 16.31
N CYS A 328 11.93 -14.39 15.45
CA CYS A 328 12.96 -14.02 14.50
C CYS A 328 12.88 -14.98 13.30
N ASP A 329 12.63 -14.46 12.10
CA ASP A 329 12.55 -15.24 10.84
C ASP A 329 13.72 -14.94 9.88
N SER A 330 14.81 -14.37 10.41
CA SER A 330 16.07 -14.28 9.67
C SER A 330 16.62 -15.66 9.34
N VAL A 331 17.38 -15.79 8.25
CA VAL A 331 18.02 -17.07 7.88
C VAL A 331 19.06 -17.52 8.91
N ARG A 332 19.51 -16.59 9.75
CA ARG A 332 20.49 -16.83 10.84
C ARG A 332 19.80 -17.10 12.18
N SER A 333 18.47 -17.06 12.22
CA SER A 333 17.70 -17.30 13.44
C SER A 333 17.93 -18.72 13.93
N ARG A 334 18.09 -18.85 15.24
CA ARG A 334 18.09 -20.14 15.95
C ARG A 334 16.87 -20.28 16.85
N LEU A 335 15.90 -19.37 16.72
CA LEU A 335 14.72 -19.35 17.57
C LEU A 335 13.76 -20.46 17.09
N PRO A 336 13.42 -21.44 17.94
CA PRO A 336 12.71 -22.63 17.50
C PRO A 336 11.20 -22.40 17.28
N THR A 337 10.64 -21.33 17.86
CA THR A 337 9.19 -21.09 17.92
C THR A 337 8.84 -19.61 17.75
N ASP A 338 7.60 -19.34 17.33
CA ASP A 338 7.00 -18.01 17.40
C ASP A 338 6.26 -17.86 18.74
N ASP A 339 6.89 -17.19 19.70
CA ASP A 339 6.37 -17.02 21.06
C ASP A 339 5.51 -15.75 21.21
N ARG A 340 5.14 -15.10 20.10
CA ARG A 340 4.35 -13.86 20.12
C ARG A 340 2.91 -14.11 20.52
N LYS A 341 2.40 -13.21 21.36
CA LYS A 341 0.99 -13.12 21.76
C LYS A 341 0.16 -12.44 20.65
N PRO A 342 -1.16 -12.65 20.60
CA PRO A 342 -2.01 -12.03 19.59
C PRO A 342 -1.89 -10.50 19.52
N ALA A 343 -1.77 -9.81 20.67
CA ALA A 343 -1.60 -8.36 20.71
C ALA A 343 -0.28 -7.88 20.07
N GLU A 344 0.78 -8.69 20.14
CA GLU A 344 2.09 -8.40 19.57
C GLU A 344 2.09 -8.58 18.04
N LYS A 345 1.10 -9.30 17.47
CA LYS A 345 0.95 -9.45 16.02
C LYS A 345 0.13 -8.34 15.36
N ARG A 346 -0.44 -7.41 16.14
CA ARG A 346 -1.33 -6.36 15.62
C ARG A 346 -0.69 -5.48 14.55
N TRP A 347 0.59 -5.16 14.69
CA TRP A 347 1.32 -4.33 13.72
C TRP A 347 1.36 -4.97 12.32
N GLU A 348 1.37 -6.31 12.24
CA GLU A 348 1.32 -7.03 10.97
C GLU A 348 -0.02 -6.80 10.27
N GLU A 349 -1.13 -6.92 11.00
CA GLU A 349 -2.47 -6.69 10.46
C GLU A 349 -2.64 -5.23 10.03
N GLU A 350 -2.14 -4.27 10.81
CA GLU A 350 -2.14 -2.85 10.44
C GLU A 350 -1.39 -2.62 9.12
N LEU A 351 -0.22 -3.24 8.96
CA LEU A 351 0.60 -3.12 7.75
C LEU A 351 -0.11 -3.76 6.54
N VAL A 352 -0.62 -4.99 6.68
CA VAL A 352 -1.35 -5.69 5.61
C VAL A 352 -2.61 -4.91 5.20
N ASN A 353 -3.37 -4.37 6.16
CA ASN A 353 -4.56 -3.57 5.89
C ASN A 353 -4.24 -2.27 5.16
N ALA A 354 -3.12 -1.62 5.47
CA ALA A 354 -2.67 -0.44 4.74
C ALA A 354 -2.41 -0.75 3.26
N PHE A 355 -1.78 -1.89 2.98
CA PHE A 355 -1.54 -2.35 1.61
C PHE A 355 -2.81 -2.83 0.89
N ALA A 356 -3.76 -3.43 1.61
CA ALA A 356 -5.07 -3.80 1.05
C ALA A 356 -5.83 -2.59 0.46
N ALA A 357 -5.58 -1.38 0.99
CA ALA A 357 -6.20 -0.16 0.49
C ALA A 357 -5.83 0.18 -0.98
N ALA A 358 -4.76 -0.42 -1.52
CA ALA A 358 -4.33 -0.24 -2.92
C ALA A 358 -5.40 -0.66 -3.94
N LYS A 359 -6.21 -1.68 -3.62
CA LYS A 359 -7.35 -2.11 -4.45
C LYS A 359 -8.37 -0.99 -4.68
N SER A 360 -8.45 -0.04 -3.75
CA SER A 360 -9.31 1.13 -3.82
C SER A 360 -8.57 2.42 -4.21
N GLY A 361 -7.31 2.33 -4.66
CA GLY A 361 -6.46 3.48 -5.00
C GLY A 361 -6.01 4.32 -3.79
N ARG A 362 -6.20 3.81 -2.57
CA ARG A 362 -5.89 4.50 -1.30
C ARG A 362 -4.64 3.96 -0.61
N GLY A 363 -3.79 3.23 -1.32
CA GLY A 363 -2.53 2.68 -0.82
C GLY A 363 -1.64 2.27 -1.98
N PRO A 364 -0.32 2.13 -1.75
CA PRO A 364 0.59 1.70 -2.80
C PRO A 364 0.53 0.18 -3.02
N ARG A 365 0.92 -0.27 -4.22
CA ARG A 365 1.22 -1.68 -4.49
C ARG A 365 2.63 -2.04 -4.05
N LEU A 366 2.83 -3.21 -3.47
CA LEU A 366 4.15 -3.67 -3.01
C LEU A 366 4.77 -4.68 -3.99
N TYR A 367 6.01 -4.44 -4.38
CA TYR A 367 6.78 -5.31 -5.26
C TYR A 367 8.09 -5.71 -4.57
N LEU A 368 8.40 -7.01 -4.57
CA LEU A 368 9.59 -7.55 -3.90
C LEU A 368 10.44 -8.31 -4.91
N PHE A 369 11.72 -7.98 -4.98
CA PHE A 369 12.69 -8.66 -5.84
C PHE A 369 13.79 -9.24 -4.97
N SER A 370 13.84 -10.58 -4.88
CA SER A 370 14.82 -11.27 -4.05
C SER A 370 15.89 -11.97 -4.90
N THR A 371 17.15 -11.84 -4.51
CA THR A 371 18.25 -12.56 -5.16
C THR A 371 18.48 -13.96 -4.59
N GLU A 372 17.99 -14.27 -3.39
CA GLU A 372 18.41 -15.49 -2.68
C GLU A 372 17.30 -16.15 -1.86
N VAL A 373 16.64 -15.43 -0.96
CA VAL A 373 15.63 -16.01 -0.05
C VAL A 373 14.24 -15.48 -0.34
N GLU A 374 13.21 -16.32 -0.25
CA GLU A 374 11.85 -15.83 -0.34
C GLU A 374 11.59 -14.75 0.72
N PRO A 375 10.92 -13.63 0.36
CA PRO A 375 10.60 -12.60 1.32
C PRO A 375 9.78 -13.11 2.51
N GLN A 376 9.97 -12.49 3.67
CA GLN A 376 9.31 -12.92 4.91
C GLN A 376 7.78 -12.98 4.76
N PRO A 377 7.09 -13.90 5.47
CA PRO A 377 5.65 -14.11 5.35
C PRO A 377 4.81 -12.83 5.47
N ILE A 378 5.22 -11.89 6.32
CA ILE A 378 4.55 -10.60 6.46
C ILE A 378 4.59 -9.77 5.17
N PHE A 379 5.73 -9.74 4.47
CA PHE A 379 5.86 -9.01 3.21
C PHE A 379 5.09 -9.72 2.09
N ALA A 380 5.10 -11.05 2.05
CA ALA A 380 4.27 -11.82 1.10
C ALA A 380 2.77 -11.52 1.28
N ARG A 381 2.28 -11.43 2.52
CA ARG A 381 0.90 -11.01 2.83
C ARG A 381 0.60 -9.59 2.35
N CYS A 382 1.54 -8.65 2.50
CA CYS A 382 1.39 -7.27 2.01
C CYS A 382 1.36 -7.20 0.47
N VAL A 383 2.19 -7.99 -0.21
CA VAL A 383 2.18 -8.14 -1.68
C VAL A 383 0.81 -8.64 -2.14
N ALA A 384 0.33 -9.75 -1.56
CA ALA A 384 -0.97 -10.32 -1.90
C ALA A 384 -2.14 -9.36 -1.62
N ALA A 385 -2.09 -8.65 -0.49
CA ALA A 385 -3.12 -7.68 -0.12
C ALA A 385 -3.20 -6.50 -1.10
N SER A 386 -2.05 -6.00 -1.54
CA SER A 386 -1.97 -4.85 -2.45
C SER A 386 -2.18 -5.18 -3.94
N GLY A 387 -2.07 -6.47 -4.31
CA GLY A 387 -2.10 -6.89 -5.71
C GLY A 387 -0.81 -6.57 -6.47
N GLY A 388 0.31 -6.47 -5.75
CA GLY A 388 1.65 -6.39 -6.35
C GLY A 388 2.23 -7.77 -6.65
N GLN A 389 3.55 -7.87 -6.78
CA GLN A 389 4.23 -9.13 -7.13
C GLN A 389 5.54 -9.32 -6.36
N SER A 390 5.87 -10.58 -6.05
CA SER A 390 7.19 -10.97 -5.56
C SER A 390 7.88 -11.84 -6.60
N LYS A 391 9.17 -11.61 -6.83
CA LYS A 391 9.95 -12.32 -7.84
C LYS A 391 11.34 -12.67 -7.33
N MET A 392 11.70 -13.94 -7.48
CA MET A 392 13.08 -14.39 -7.37
C MET A 392 13.84 -13.99 -8.65
N VAL A 393 14.93 -13.26 -8.48
CA VAL A 393 15.80 -12.73 -9.55
C VAL A 393 17.18 -13.40 -9.51
N GLU A 394 17.19 -14.72 -9.36
CA GLU A 394 18.39 -15.56 -9.26
C GLU A 394 19.32 -15.43 -10.46
N TRP A 395 18.78 -15.08 -11.63
CA TRP A 395 19.55 -14.81 -12.85
C TRP A 395 20.56 -13.66 -12.68
N LEU A 396 20.34 -12.74 -11.72
CA LEU A 396 21.35 -11.73 -11.37
C LEU A 396 22.61 -12.38 -10.81
N ARG A 397 22.50 -13.48 -10.05
CA ARG A 397 23.64 -14.20 -9.46
C ARG A 397 24.53 -14.85 -10.51
N SER A 398 23.93 -15.38 -11.57
CA SER A 398 24.67 -16.00 -12.68
C SER A 398 25.16 -14.99 -13.72
N GLY A 399 24.84 -13.70 -13.56
CA GLY A 399 25.15 -12.66 -14.55
C GLY A 399 24.26 -12.74 -15.80
N GLY A 400 23.22 -13.59 -15.80
CA GLY A 400 22.29 -13.78 -16.92
C GLY A 400 21.42 -12.56 -17.21
N ASN A 401 20.51 -12.68 -18.17
CA ASN A 401 19.51 -11.65 -18.48
C ASN A 401 18.18 -11.92 -17.77
N PRO A 402 17.32 -10.89 -17.59
CA PRO A 402 15.96 -11.11 -17.15
C PRO A 402 15.28 -12.20 -18.01
N PRO A 403 14.45 -13.07 -17.41
CA PRO A 403 13.65 -14.01 -18.19
C PRO A 403 12.80 -13.23 -19.20
N PRO A 404 12.55 -13.76 -20.41
CA PRO A 404 11.58 -13.20 -21.33
C PRO A 404 10.24 -13.04 -20.61
N ASP A 405 9.49 -11.98 -20.94
CA ASP A 405 8.14 -11.81 -20.43
C ASP A 405 7.33 -13.06 -20.78
N ALA A 406 6.54 -13.60 -19.83
CA ALA A 406 5.77 -14.82 -20.07
C ALA A 406 4.79 -14.68 -21.25
N ASP A 407 4.48 -13.44 -21.66
CA ASP A 407 3.66 -13.10 -22.81
C ASP A 407 4.45 -13.01 -24.13
N ASP A 408 5.79 -13.03 -24.08
CA ASP A 408 6.70 -13.01 -25.23
C ASP A 408 7.25 -14.41 -25.56
N ILE A 409 6.62 -15.45 -25.01
CA ILE A 409 6.69 -16.80 -25.59
C ILE A 409 5.89 -16.74 -26.89
N THR A 410 6.50 -16.14 -27.91
CA THR A 410 6.23 -16.54 -29.28
C THR A 410 6.39 -18.04 -29.31
N ILE A 411 5.29 -18.76 -29.57
CA ILE A 411 5.33 -20.18 -29.92
C ILE A 411 6.15 -20.25 -31.21
N GLY A 412 7.47 -20.32 -31.05
CA GLY A 412 8.41 -20.57 -32.11
C GLY A 412 7.97 -21.88 -32.75
N LYS A 413 7.86 -21.84 -34.09
CA LYS A 413 7.61 -23.00 -34.94
C LYS A 413 8.32 -24.24 -34.37
N PRO A 414 7.67 -25.43 -34.38
CA PRO A 414 8.36 -26.65 -34.00
C PRO A 414 9.65 -26.74 -34.81
N THR A 415 10.77 -26.80 -34.08
CA THR A 415 12.09 -27.04 -34.64
C THR A 415 12.00 -28.38 -35.36
N VAL A 416 11.94 -28.34 -36.69
CA VAL A 416 12.12 -29.53 -37.52
C VAL A 416 13.57 -29.93 -37.36
N VAL A 417 13.83 -30.84 -36.42
CA VAL A 417 15.08 -31.60 -36.40
C VAL A 417 15.07 -32.45 -37.66
N LYS A 418 15.92 -32.10 -38.62
CA LYS A 418 16.14 -32.89 -39.83
C LYS A 418 16.94 -34.13 -39.42
N GLY A 419 16.26 -35.15 -38.90
CA GLY A 419 16.80 -36.49 -38.77
C GLY A 419 16.98 -37.15 -40.14
N PRO A 420 17.88 -38.14 -40.27
CA PRO A 420 18.08 -38.86 -41.53
C PRO A 420 16.77 -39.52 -41.98
N LEU A 421 16.57 -39.61 -43.30
CA LEU A 421 15.40 -40.28 -43.89
C LEU A 421 15.34 -41.75 -43.45
N GLY A 422 14.25 -42.13 -42.80
CA GLY A 422 13.88 -43.53 -42.57
C GLY A 422 13.33 -43.78 -41.18
N ASP A 423 12.01 -43.62 -41.04
CA ASP A 423 11.09 -44.48 -40.25
C ASP A 423 9.96 -43.66 -39.62
N LEU A 424 8.80 -43.76 -40.27
CA LEU A 424 7.53 -43.23 -39.83
C LEU A 424 6.83 -44.27 -38.95
N THR A 425 6.83 -44.09 -37.63
CA THR A 425 5.69 -44.52 -36.79
C THR A 425 5.50 -43.58 -35.57
N PRO A 426 4.25 -43.27 -35.16
CA PRO A 426 3.98 -42.37 -34.04
C PRO A 426 3.92 -43.17 -32.72
N ALA A 427 4.88 -42.95 -31.83
CA ALA A 427 4.89 -43.58 -30.51
C ALA A 427 4.05 -42.77 -29.52
N GLY A 428 2.94 -43.39 -29.11
CA GLY A 428 1.98 -42.90 -28.15
C GLY A 428 2.50 -42.71 -26.73
N VAL A 429 1.73 -41.87 -26.04
CA VAL A 429 1.60 -41.70 -24.58
C VAL A 429 1.83 -43.00 -23.81
N ARG A 430 2.74 -42.97 -22.82
CA ARG A 430 2.74 -43.96 -21.73
C ARG A 430 2.98 -43.27 -20.38
N ALA A 431 1.93 -43.30 -19.56
CA ALA A 431 1.95 -42.96 -18.15
C ALA A 431 2.93 -43.88 -17.40
N MET A 432 3.71 -43.30 -16.48
CA MET A 432 4.51 -44.04 -15.50
C MET A 432 3.75 -44.18 -14.19
N ARG A 433 3.91 -45.36 -13.59
CA ARG A 433 3.33 -45.83 -12.33
C ARG A 433 3.83 -45.06 -11.12
#